data_AF-A0A1L8CRE0-F1
#
_entry.id   AF-A0A1L8CRE0-F1
#
_cell.length_a   1.000
_cell.length_b   1.000
_cell.length_c   1.000
_cell.angle_alpha   90.00
_cell.angle_beta   90.00
_cell.angle_gamma   90.00
#
_symmetry.space_group_name_H-M   'P 1'
#
loop_
_entity.id
_entity.type
_entity.pdbx_description
1 polymer ?
#
loop_
_entity_poly.entity_id
_entity_poly.type
_entity_poly.pdbx_seq_one_letter_code
_entity_poly.pdbx_strand_id
1 'polypeptide(L)' 'MLYTDGLVEAYGPDEQRYGQERLKEIVRLQNGADADRMRQSILSDLETFTRGFSQKDDVTLVVMKVAGKGGERGGD' A
#
# COMPACT_ATOMS: atom_id res chain seq x y z
N MET A 1 6.86 -0.81 -4.25
CA MET A 1 6.26 -0.46 -2.95
C MET A 1 7.13 -1.07 -1.87
N LEU A 2 7.42 -0.31 -0.83
CA LEU A 2 8.18 -0.75 0.34
C LEU A 2 7.36 -0.41 1.59
N TYR A 3 7.36 -1.26 2.59
CA TYR A 3 6.63 -1.06 3.84
C TYR A 3 7.31 -1.79 5.00
N THR A 4 7.05 -1.34 6.23
CA THR A 4 7.42 -2.08 7.46
C THR A 4 6.37 -3.14 7.79
N ASP A 5 6.75 -4.17 8.52
CA ASP A 5 5.86 -5.25 8.98
C ASP A 5 4.70 -4.73 9.83
N GLY A 6 4.87 -3.62 10.57
CA GLY A 6 3.77 -2.91 11.25
C GLY A 6 2.53 -2.68 10.38
N LEU A 7 2.66 -2.53 9.06
CA LEU A 7 1.50 -2.43 8.13
C LEU A 7 0.66 -3.72 8.09
N VAL A 8 1.31 -4.87 7.91
CA VAL A 8 0.63 -6.15 7.72
C VAL A 8 0.32 -6.85 9.03
N GLU A 9 1.02 -6.49 10.10
CA GLU A 9 0.75 -6.94 11.46
C GLU A 9 -0.29 -6.08 12.19
N ALA A 10 -0.71 -4.95 11.60
CA ALA A 10 -1.72 -4.08 12.17
C ALA A 10 -3.01 -4.83 12.53
N TYR A 11 -3.54 -4.57 13.72
CA TYR A 11 -4.67 -5.29 14.30
C TYR A 11 -5.98 -4.57 14.04
N GLY A 12 -6.99 -5.34 13.62
CA GLY A 12 -8.39 -4.94 13.55
C GLY A 12 -9.25 -5.75 14.52
N PRO A 13 -10.56 -5.87 14.25
CA PRO A 13 -11.49 -6.67 15.05
C PRO A 13 -11.03 -8.13 15.23
N ASP A 14 -11.44 -8.73 16.34
CA ASP A 14 -11.13 -10.13 16.70
C ASP A 14 -9.63 -10.45 16.72
N GLU A 15 -8.79 -9.43 16.98
CA GLU A 15 -7.33 -9.52 16.93
C GLU A 15 -6.79 -10.05 15.58
N GLN A 16 -7.56 -9.85 14.50
CA GLN A 16 -7.12 -10.21 13.16
C GLN A 16 -6.09 -9.21 12.66
N ARG A 17 -5.04 -9.73 12.04
CA ARG A 17 -4.02 -8.93 11.35
C ARG A 17 -4.53 -8.48 9.99
N TYR A 18 -4.13 -7.29 9.57
CA TYR A 18 -4.43 -6.73 8.25
C TYR A 18 -4.01 -7.69 7.13
N GLY A 19 -2.78 -8.21 7.25
CA GLY A 19 -2.28 -9.30 6.42
C GLY A 19 -1.87 -8.88 5.00
N GLN A 20 -1.04 -9.72 4.39
CA GLN A 20 -0.51 -9.47 3.05
C GLN A 20 -1.56 -9.63 1.95
N GLU A 21 -2.57 -10.49 2.13
CA GLU A 21 -3.55 -10.75 1.07
C GLU A 21 -4.48 -9.56 0.83
N ARG A 22 -4.95 -8.91 1.90
CA ARG A 22 -5.70 -7.66 1.81
C ARG A 22 -4.89 -6.55 1.15
N LEU A 23 -3.61 -6.41 1.53
CA LEU A 23 -2.70 -5.45 0.89
C LEU A 23 -2.58 -5.70 -0.63
N LYS A 24 -2.36 -6.97 -1.02
CA LYS A 24 -2.26 -7.37 -2.43
C LYS A 24 -3.54 -7.06 -3.19
N GLU A 25 -4.70 -7.30 -2.59
CA GLU A 25 -6.00 -7.00 -3.20
C GLU A 25 -6.15 -5.50 -3.50
N ILE A 26 -5.88 -4.63 -2.52
CA ILE A 26 -5.93 -3.18 -2.71
C ILE A 26 -4.95 -2.72 -3.81
N VAL A 27 -3.72 -3.24 -3.80
CA VAL A 27 -2.72 -2.92 -4.83
C VAL A 27 -3.20 -3.31 -6.23
N ARG A 28 -3.82 -4.49 -6.37
CA ARG A 28 -4.38 -4.97 -7.65
C ARG A 28 -5.53 -4.08 -8.12
N LEU A 29 -6.41 -3.64 -7.21
CA LEU A 29 -7.54 -2.76 -7.54
C LEU A 29 -7.09 -1.36 -7.96
N GLN A 30 -5.93 -0.89 -7.50
CA GLN A 30 -5.34 0.40 -7.89
C GLN A 30 -4.38 0.30 -9.08
N ASN A 31 -4.50 -0.74 -9.92
CA ASN A 31 -3.66 -0.85 -11.11
C ASN A 31 -3.81 0.38 -12.02
N GLY A 32 -2.68 0.94 -12.45
CA GLY A 32 -2.64 2.16 -13.28
C GLY A 32 -2.78 3.48 -12.52
N ALA A 33 -3.17 3.47 -11.24
CA ALA A 33 -3.21 4.67 -10.40
C ALA A 33 -1.82 5.35 -10.29
N ASP A 34 -1.78 6.64 -9.99
CA ASP A 34 -0.54 7.28 -9.55
C ASP A 34 -0.14 6.83 -8.13
N ALA A 35 1.08 7.19 -7.73
CA ALA A 35 1.63 6.78 -6.44
C ALA A 35 0.82 7.32 -5.26
N ASP A 36 0.32 8.56 -5.35
CA ASP A 36 -0.44 9.21 -4.29
C ASP A 36 -1.80 8.55 -4.08
N ARG A 37 -2.52 8.25 -5.16
CA ARG A 37 -3.80 7.53 -5.11
C ARG A 37 -3.63 6.12 -4.57
N MET A 38 -2.58 5.41 -4.96
CA MET A 38 -2.28 4.09 -4.42
C MET A 38 -1.94 4.17 -2.92
N ARG A 39 -1.12 5.13 -2.50
CA ARG A 39 -0.80 5.39 -1.09
C ARG A 39 -2.08 5.67 -0.29
N GLN A 40 -2.92 6.58 -0.76
CA GLN A 40 -4.16 6.97 -0.09
C GLN A 40 -5.10 5.77 0.06
N SER A 41 -5.25 4.97 -0.99
CA SER A 41 -6.13 3.79 -0.97
C SER A 41 -5.69 2.76 0.08
N ILE A 42 -4.38 2.53 0.23
CA ILE A 42 -3.84 1.59 1.22
C ILE A 42 -4.03 2.12 2.64
N LEU A 43 -3.71 3.40 2.88
CA LEU A 43 -3.86 3.99 4.20
C LEU A 43 -5.32 4.06 4.64
N SER A 44 -6.24 4.41 3.73
CA SER A 44 -7.68 4.41 4.02
C SER A 44 -8.24 3.01 4.28
N ASP A 45 -7.79 1.99 3.54
CA ASP A 45 -8.20 0.61 3.82
C ASP A 45 -7.65 0.12 5.17
N LEU A 46 -6.40 0.46 5.51
CA LEU A 46 -5.80 0.16 6.80
C LEU A 46 -6.56 0.83 7.95
N GLU A 47 -6.87 2.13 7.84
CA GLU A 47 -7.64 2.87 8.83
C GLU A 47 -9.05 2.26 9.01
N THR A 48 -9.70 1.91 7.89
CA THR A 48 -11.03 1.27 7.90
C THR A 48 -10.99 -0.11 8.54
N PHE A 49 -9.94 -0.90 8.28
CA PHE A 49 -9.75 -2.22 8.88
C PHE A 49 -9.48 -2.15 10.37
N THR A 50 -8.53 -1.30 10.76
CA THR A 50 -8.05 -1.19 12.14
C THR A 50 -9.10 -0.55 13.05
N ARG A 51 -10.00 0.31 12.54
CA ARG A 51 -11.08 0.96 13.32
C ARG A 51 -10.57 1.64 14.60
N GLY A 52 -9.34 2.15 14.57
CA GLY A 52 -8.70 2.80 15.73
C GLY A 52 -8.24 1.84 16.83
N PHE A 53 -8.18 0.53 16.59
CA PHE A 53 -7.57 -0.42 17.52
C PHE A 53 -6.11 -0.04 17.78
N SER A 54 -5.63 -0.30 19.01
CA SER A 54 -4.25 -0.01 19.38
C SER A 54 -3.28 -0.83 18.55
N GLN A 55 -2.34 -0.16 17.88
CA GLN A 55 -1.29 -0.80 17.11
C GLN A 55 -0.07 -1.05 18.00
N LYS A 56 0.64 -2.14 17.74
CA LYS A 56 1.81 -2.56 18.54
C LYS A 56 3.13 -2.03 17.97
N ASP A 57 3.13 -1.56 16.74
CA ASP A 57 4.31 -1.17 15.98
C ASP A 57 4.00 -0.04 14.99
N ASP A 58 5.03 0.65 14.52
CA ASP A 58 4.91 1.78 13.61
C ASP A 58 4.67 1.33 12.16
N VAL A 59 3.74 2.01 11.49
CA VAL A 59 3.42 1.77 10.07
C VAL A 59 4.19 2.74 9.19
N THR A 60 5.06 2.23 8.32
CA THR A 60 5.72 3.00 7.26
C THR A 60 5.35 2.44 5.89
N LEU A 61 4.97 3.32 4.96
CA LEU A 61 4.63 2.96 3.57
C LEU A 61 5.29 3.93 2.58
N VAL A 62 6.03 3.37 1.61
CA VAL A 62 6.62 4.10 0.48
C VAL A 62 6.07 3.55 -0.83
N VAL A 63 5.44 4.43 -1.60
CA VAL A 63 4.91 4.13 -2.94
C VAL A 63 5.68 4.93 -3.98
N MET A 64 6.13 4.25 -5.02
CA MET A 64 6.84 4.84 -6.15
C MET A 64 6.21 4.34 -7.44
N LYS A 65 5.96 5.25 -8.38
CA LYS A 65 5.54 4.90 -9.75
C LYS A 65 6.65 5.28 -10.71
N VAL A 66 7.09 4.31 -11.51
CA VAL A 66 8.06 4.55 -12.58
C VAL A 66 7.29 5.06 -13.79
N ALA A 67 7.51 6.31 -14.18
CA ALA A 67 7.02 6.85 -15.43
C ALA A 67 7.97 6.39 -16.54
N GLY A 68 7.52 5.48 -17.41
CA GLY A 68 8.29 5.12 -18.60
C GLY A 68 8.33 6.29 -19.57
N LYS A 69 9.51 6.83 -19.87
CA LYS A 69 9.74 7.41 -21.19
C LYS A 69 10.01 6.23 -22.14
N GLY A 70 9.04 5.93 -23.00
CA GLY A 70 9.27 5.06 -24.16
C GLY A 70 10.45 5.62 -24.97
N GLY A 71 11.31 4.72 -25.45
CA GLY A 71 12.68 5.02 -25.87
C GLY A 71 12.85 6.19 -26.85
N GLU A 72 13.87 6.99 -26.59
CA GLU A 72 14.61 7.65 -27.66
C GLU A 72 15.55 6.60 -28.25
N ARG A 73 15.06 5.81 -29.21
CA ARG A 73 15.96 5.23 -30.21
C ARG A 73 16.41 6.38 -31.08
N GLY A 74 17.51 7.02 -30.69
CA GLY A 74 18.26 7.91 -31.57
C GLY A 74 18.70 7.10 -32.78
N GLY A 75 18.10 7.41 -33.93
CA GLY A 75 18.69 7.07 -35.21
C GLY A 75 19.62 8.19 -35.63
N ASP A 76 20.87 7.85 -35.86
CA ASP A 76 21.68 8.30 -37.00
C ASP A 76 22.75 7.23 -37.26
#